data_AF-A0A3P1ZDL1-F1
#
_entry.id   AF-A0A3P1ZDL1-F1
#
_cell.length_a   1.000
_cell.length_b   1.000
_cell.length_c   1.000
_cell.angle_alpha   90.00
_cell.angle_beta   90.00
_cell.angle_gamma   90.00
#
_symmetry.space_group_name_H-M   'P 1'
#
loop_
_entity.id
_entity.type
_entity.pdbx_description
1 polymer ?
#
loop_
_entity_poly.entity_id
_entity_poly.type
_entity_poly.pdbx_seq_one_letter_code
_entity_poly.pdbx_strand_id
1 'polypeptide(L)'
;MKIGYARVSTGLQNLDLQEDRLNQYGCEKIFSDHMSGSKSKRPGLDKAIEFARSGDTIVVWRLDRLGRNMEDLITLVNELNNRGVSFHSLEENITMDKS
;
A
#
# COMPACT_ATOMS: atom_id res chain seq x y z
N MET A 1 -0.50 -0.67 -14.12
CA MET A 1 0.25 0.44 -13.50
C MET A 1 0.63 0.07 -12.08
N LYS A 2 1.77 0.58 -11.58
CA LYS A 2 2.21 0.37 -10.19
C LYS A 2 1.81 1.56 -9.32
N ILE A 3 1.01 1.32 -8.30
CA ILE A 3 0.51 2.34 -7.37
C ILE A 3 1.16 2.12 -6.02
N GLY A 4 2.01 3.06 -5.59
CA GLY A 4 2.65 3.03 -4.29
C GLY A 4 1.70 3.47 -3.17
N TYR A 5 1.79 2.81 -2.02
CA TYR A 5 1.17 3.29 -0.78
C TYR A 5 2.19 3.32 0.37
N ALA A 6 2.28 4.47 1.05
CA ALA A 6 3.18 4.72 2.17
C ALA A 6 2.41 5.14 3.43
N ARG A 7 2.88 4.73 4.61
CA ARG A 7 2.22 5.03 5.90
C ARG A 7 3.24 5.42 6.96
N VAL A 8 3.09 6.62 7.53
CA VAL A 8 3.98 7.12 8.59
C VAL A 8 3.22 7.55 9.84
N SER A 9 3.78 7.20 10.99
CA SER A 9 3.37 7.67 12.31
C SER A 9 4.36 8.73 12.77
N THR A 10 3.97 10.01 12.71
CA THR A 10 4.74 11.18 13.19
C THR A 10 6.24 11.14 12.91
N GLY A 11 6.65 11.64 11.74
CA GLY A 11 8.04 11.86 11.38
C GLY A 11 8.23 11.96 9.87
N LEU A 12 8.72 13.11 9.39
CA LEU A 12 8.91 13.39 7.95
C LEU A 12 9.98 12.47 7.32
N GLN A 13 11.08 12.24 8.02
CA GLN A 13 12.22 11.44 7.52
C GLN A 13 11.87 10.01 7.09
N ASN A 14 10.84 9.40 7.69
CA ASN A 14 10.42 8.04 7.35
C ASN A 14 9.48 7.99 6.13
N LEU A 15 8.88 9.12 5.75
CA LEU A 15 7.98 9.21 4.60
C LEU A 15 8.81 9.33 3.33
N ASP A 16 9.78 10.24 3.32
CA ASP A 16 10.65 10.48 2.16
C ASP A 16 11.37 9.17 1.76
N LEU A 17 11.89 8.41 2.72
CA LEU A 17 12.52 7.12 2.46
C LEU A 17 11.55 6.07 1.87
N GLN A 18 10.30 6.07 2.30
CA GLN A 18 9.27 5.17 1.75
C GLN A 18 8.90 5.56 0.33
N GLU A 19 8.65 6.85 0.10
CA GLU A 19 8.27 7.37 -1.21
C GLU A 19 9.41 7.20 -2.20
N ASP A 20 10.67 7.43 -1.81
CA ASP A 20 11.85 7.17 -2.63
C ASP A 20 11.96 5.70 -3.04
N ARG A 21 11.71 4.76 -2.11
CA ARG A 21 11.73 3.32 -2.44
C ARG A 21 10.63 2.93 -3.41
N LEU A 22 9.43 3.47 -3.22
CA LEU A 22 8.29 3.24 -4.13
C LEU A 22 8.57 3.84 -5.52
N ASN A 23 9.15 5.04 -5.58
CA ASN A 23 9.57 5.68 -6.82
C ASN A 23 10.67 4.87 -7.52
N GLN A 24 11.69 4.39 -6.80
CA GLN A 24 12.75 3.54 -7.35
C GLN A 24 12.22 2.22 -7.90
N TYR A 25 11.16 1.67 -7.32
CA TYR A 25 10.49 0.48 -7.84
C TYR A 25 9.68 0.73 -9.12
N GLY A 26 9.51 2.00 -9.49
CA GLY A 26 8.74 2.44 -10.65
C GLY A 26 7.25 2.57 -10.35
N CYS A 27 6.87 2.94 -9.13
CA CYS A 27 5.48 3.33 -8.85
C CYS A 27 5.17 4.65 -9.57
N GLU A 28 4.14 4.65 -10.41
CA GLU A 28 3.74 5.82 -11.20
C GLU A 28 2.96 6.83 -10.35
N LYS A 29 2.28 6.33 -9.31
CA LYS A 29 1.52 7.17 -8.39
C LYS A 29 1.68 6.67 -6.97
N ILE A 30 1.96 7.57 -6.03
CA ILE A 30 2.14 7.24 -4.63
C ILE A 30 1.06 7.94 -3.81
N PHE A 31 0.40 7.17 -2.94
CA PHE A 31 -0.54 7.67 -1.95
C PHE A 31 0.07 7.50 -0.57
N SER A 32 -0.03 8.52 0.28
CA SER A 32 0.50 8.46 1.62
C SER A 32 -0.54 8.82 2.67
N ASP A 33 -0.45 8.14 3.81
CA ASP A 33 -1.24 8.44 5.01
C ASP A 33 -0.33 8.90 6.15
N HIS A 34 -0.64 10.08 6.69
CA HIS A 34 0.04 10.64 7.86
C HIS A 34 -0.83 10.44 9.11
N MET A 35 -0.45 9.47 9.95
CA MET A 35 -1.14 9.19 11.20
C MET A 35 -0.50 9.99 12.34
N SER A 36 -1.09 11.13 12.69
CA SER A 36 -0.78 11.83 13.95
C SER A 36 -1.67 11.29 15.07
N GLY A 37 -1.14 10.38 15.88
CA GLY A 37 -1.85 9.78 17.02
C GLY A 37 -2.72 8.57 16.68
N SER A 38 -3.48 8.07 17.67
CA SER A 38 -4.22 6.78 17.62
C SER A 38 -5.37 6.71 16.59
N LYS A 39 -5.58 7.76 15.78
CA LYS A 39 -6.67 7.81 14.80
C LYS A 39 -6.35 6.93 13.60
N SER A 40 -7.18 5.91 13.42
CA SER A 40 -7.00 4.73 12.59
C SER A 40 -7.44 4.88 11.13
N LYS A 41 -7.79 6.09 10.70
CA LYS A 41 -8.36 6.31 9.36
C LYS A 41 -7.25 6.29 8.31
N ARG A 42 -7.50 5.63 7.18
CA ARG A 42 -6.55 5.41 6.07
C ARG A 42 -7.09 5.98 4.75
N PRO A 43 -7.41 7.28 4.69
CA PRO A 43 -7.98 7.87 3.48
C PRO A 43 -7.04 7.80 2.27
N GLY A 44 -5.72 7.73 2.47
CA GLY A 44 -4.75 7.54 1.40
C GLY A 44 -4.83 6.15 0.79
N LEU A 45 -4.95 5.11 1.61
CA LEU A 45 -5.15 3.74 1.14
C LEU A 45 -6.45 3.61 0.37
N ASP A 46 -7.55 4.13 0.92
CA ASP A 46 -8.87 4.07 0.26
C ASP A 46 -8.81 4.72 -1.13
N LYS A 47 -8.16 5.88 -1.25
CA LYS A 47 -7.94 6.55 -2.54
C LYS A 47 -7.06 5.74 -3.49
N ALA A 48 -6.03 5.06 -2.99
CA ALA A 48 -5.19 4.21 -3.83
C ALA A 48 -5.99 3.05 -4.41
N ILE A 49 -6.86 2.44 -3.59
CA ILE A 49 -7.76 1.36 -3.96
C ILE A 49 -8.80 1.87 -4.98
N GLU A 50 -9.42 3.04 -4.76
CA GLU A 50 -10.36 3.64 -5.70
C GLU A 50 -9.72 4.03 -7.04
N PHE A 51 -8.46 4.46 -7.00
CA PHE A 51 -7.72 4.83 -8.20
C PHE A 51 -7.25 3.62 -9.01
N ALA A 52 -6.98 2.49 -8.34
CA ALA A 52 -6.55 1.26 -8.96
C ALA A 52 -7.64 0.67 -9.87
N ARG A 53 -7.22 0.21 -11.05
CA ARG A 53 -8.06 -0.50 -12.03
C ARG A 53 -7.61 -1.94 -12.12
N SER A 54 -8.48 -2.79 -12.68
CA SER A 54 -8.11 -4.18 -12.98
C SER A 54 -6.85 -4.23 -13.85
N GLY A 55 -5.86 -5.03 -13.45
CA GLY A 55 -4.53 -5.11 -14.03
C GLY A 55 -3.47 -4.20 -13.38
N ASP A 56 -3.86 -3.36 -12.43
CA ASP A 56 -2.92 -2.57 -11.64
C ASP A 56 -2.35 -3.36 -10.45
N THR A 57 -1.25 -2.87 -9.91
CA THR A 57 -0.60 -3.45 -8.73
C THR A 57 -0.42 -2.38 -7.67
N ILE A 58 -0.97 -2.62 -6.47
CA ILE A 58 -0.69 -1.80 -5.30
C ILE A 58 0.61 -2.30 -4.66
N VAL A 59 1.59 -1.42 -4.60
CA VAL A 59 2.92 -1.67 -4.04
C VAL A 59 3.02 -0.97 -2.70
N VAL A 60 3.46 -1.68 -1.67
CA VAL A 60 3.75 -1.10 -0.37
C VAL A 60 5.17 -1.37 0.04
N TRP A 61 5.69 -0.53 0.93
CA TRP A 61 7.04 -0.76 1.44
C TRP A 61 7.11 -2.05 2.26
N ARG A 62 6.15 -2.27 3.17
CA ARG A 62 6.11 -3.42 4.09
C ARG A 62 4.68 -3.89 4.38
N LEU A 63 4.50 -5.16 4.71
CA LEU A 63 3.18 -5.75 5.02
C LEU A 63 2.56 -5.18 6.29
N ASP A 64 3.37 -4.84 7.31
CA ASP A 64 2.88 -4.25 8.57
C ASP A 64 2.22 -2.88 8.39
N ARG A 65 2.39 -2.27 7.21
CA ARG A 65 1.80 -0.99 6.84
C ARG A 65 0.38 -1.14 6.28
N LEU A 66 -0.07 -2.35 5.96
CA LEU A 66 -1.39 -2.64 5.41
C LEU A 66 -2.42 -3.10 6.45
N GLY A 67 -2.05 -3.90 7.45
CA GLY A 67 -2.99 -4.52 8.39
C GLY A 67 -2.65 -4.21 9.85
N ARG A 68 -3.63 -4.34 10.76
CA ARG A 68 -3.32 -4.44 12.21
C ARG A 68 -3.01 -5.87 12.62
N ASN A 69 -3.54 -6.83 11.86
CA ASN A 69 -3.36 -8.26 12.01
C ASN A 69 -3.33 -8.91 10.61
N MET A 70 -3.03 -10.21 10.57
CA MET A 70 -2.96 -10.99 9.33
C MET A 70 -4.34 -11.12 8.65
N GLU A 71 -5.43 -11.14 9.41
CA GLU A 71 -6.79 -11.23 8.88
C GLU A 71 -7.22 -9.98 8.08
N ASP A 72 -6.91 -8.79 8.60
CA ASP A 72 -7.13 -7.50 7.91
C ASP A 72 -6.37 -7.48 6.59
N LEU A 73 -5.12 -7.97 6.59
CA LEU A 73 -4.29 -8.06 5.40
C LEU A 73 -4.93 -9.00 4.36
N ILE A 74 -5.32 -10.21 4.78
CA ILE A 74 -5.96 -11.20 3.88
C ILE A 74 -7.27 -10.65 3.32
N THR A 75 -8.08 -10.00 4.14
CA THR A 75 -9.35 -9.39 3.71
C THR A 75 -9.11 -8.34 2.63
N LEU A 76 -8.16 -7.45 2.86
CA LEU A 76 -7.81 -6.38 1.93
C LEU A 76 -7.22 -6.94 0.63
N VAL A 77 -6.31 -7.89 0.70
CA VAL A 77 -5.73 -8.54 -0.50
C VAL A 77 -6.81 -9.27 -1.30
N ASN A 78 -7.76 -9.94 -0.63
CA ASN A 78 -8.88 -10.57 -1.32
C ASN A 78 -9.80 -9.54 -2.00
N GLU A 79 -10.04 -8.39 -1.38
CA GLU A 79 -10.81 -7.31 -1.98
C GLU A 79 -10.12 -6.77 -3.24
N LEU A 80 -8.81 -6.52 -3.17
CA LEU A 80 -8.00 -6.11 -4.31
C LEU A 80 -8.05 -7.14 -5.44
N ASN A 81 -7.82 -8.40 -5.12
CA ASN A 81 -7.85 -9.50 -6.06
C ASN A 81 -9.22 -9.66 -6.73
N ASN A 82 -10.32 -9.48 -5.98
CA ASN A 82 -11.67 -9.51 -6.55
C ASN A 82 -11.95 -8.35 -7.50
N ARG A 83 -11.21 -7.24 -7.38
CA ARG A 83 -11.25 -6.10 -8.30
C ARG A 83 -10.24 -6.25 -9.45
N GLY A 84 -9.50 -7.36 -9.50
CA GLY A 84 -8.44 -7.61 -10.48
C GLY A 84 -7.16 -6.82 -10.24
N VAL A 85 -6.96 -6.33 -9.02
CA VAL A 85 -5.78 -5.56 -8.60
C VAL A 85 -4.84 -6.47 -7.84
N SER A 86 -3.57 -6.53 -8.26
CA SER A 86 -2.54 -7.29 -7.56
C SER A 86 -1.94 -6.49 -6.40
N PHE A 87 -1.31 -7.17 -5.47
CA PHE A 87 -0.64 -6.56 -4.33
C PHE A 87 0.83 -6.99 -4.27
N HIS A 88 1.74 -6.06 -3.92
CA HIS A 88 3.16 -6.35 -3.78
C HIS A 88 3.79 -5.63 -2.57
N SER A 89 4.62 -6.33 -1.81
CA SER A 89 5.43 -5.77 -0.71
C SER A 89 6.90 -5.74 -1.07
N LEU A 90 7.55 -4.58 -0.94
CA LEU A 90 8.96 -4.39 -1.31
C LEU A 90 9.95 -5.03 -0.35
N GLU A 91 9.75 -4.89 0.96
CA GLU A 91 10.72 -5.39 1.95
C GLU A 91 10.71 -6.92 2.04
N GLU A 92 9.52 -7.50 2.05
CA GLU A 92 9.34 -8.95 2.10
C GLU A 92 9.46 -9.60 0.70
N ASN A 93 9.46 -8.79 -0.36
CA ASN A 93 9.47 -9.22 -1.76
C ASN A 93 8.37 -10.26 -2.06
N ILE A 94 7.16 -10.00 -1.55
CA ILE A 94 5.98 -10.87 -1.69
C ILE A 94 5.00 -10.22 -2.65
N THR A 95 4.60 -10.97 -3.67
CA THR A 95 3.46 -10.63 -4.54
C THR A 95 2.28 -11.51 -4.17
N MET A 96 1.10 -10.90 -4.03
CA MET A 96 -0.16 -11.58 -3.85
C MET A 96 -1.09 -11.17 -4.98
N ASP A 97 -1.32 -12.11 -5.90
CA ASP A 97 -2.22 -11.99 -7.03
C ASP A 97 -3.07 -13.25 -7.15
N LYS A 98 -4.27 -13.10 -7.70
CA LYS A 98 -5.16 -14.23 -8.00
C LYS A 98 -4.75 -14.79 -9.37
N SER A 99 -3.98 -15.88 -9.37
CA SER A 99 -3.64 -16.65 -10.57
C SER A 99 -4.87 -17.22 -11.29
#